data_AF-A0A4R0F908-F1
#
_entry.id   AF-A0A4R0F908-F1
#
_cell.length_a   1.000
_cell.length_b   1.000
_cell.length_c   1.000
_cell.angle_alpha   90.00
_cell.angle_beta   90.00
_cell.angle_gamma   90.00
#
_symmetry.space_group_name_H-M   'P 1'
#
loop_
_entity.id
_entity.type
_entity.pdbx_description
1 polymer ?
#
loop_
_entity_poly.entity_id
_entity_poly.type
_entity_poly.pdbx_seq_one_letter_code
_entity_poly.pdbx_strand_id
1 'polypeptide(L)'
;RPYLGYAFLGALFLWKVKFTKKRILMFGIIYLIVLFFANYLGFLGQLTEYRTGFDESAGGSTLGLDFSNPVMFIPNFILSLLGQLFGLYITNPLALILFLTETIPFVFMLVYVIKNIKLADNFVRFLIIFFVLYASVWLIGNDNLGTAVRLRMYNYFAVYICFFYILRLKTQLSLH
;
A
#
# COMPACT_ATOMS: atom_id res chain seq x y z
N ARG A 1 1.47 -16.12 -4.77
CA ARG A 1 0.36 -15.46 -5.50
C ARG A 1 0.97 -14.74 -6.71
N PRO A 2 0.88 -15.32 -7.93
CA PRO A 2 1.54 -14.80 -9.12
C PRO A 2 1.17 -13.34 -9.43
N TYR A 3 -0.06 -12.94 -9.11
CA TYR A 3 -0.58 -11.60 -9.37
C TYR A 3 0.14 -10.47 -8.61
N LEU A 4 0.78 -10.77 -7.47
CA LEU A 4 1.58 -9.78 -6.74
C LEU A 4 2.90 -9.45 -7.49
N GLY A 5 3.38 -10.35 -8.34
CA GLY A 5 4.53 -10.12 -9.21
C GLY A 5 4.26 -9.09 -10.30
N TYR A 6 3.01 -8.91 -10.72
CA TYR A 6 2.66 -7.86 -11.70
C TYR A 6 2.86 -6.45 -11.14
N ALA A 7 2.76 -6.26 -9.82
CA ALA A 7 3.07 -4.98 -9.18
C ALA A 7 4.54 -4.59 -9.38
N PHE A 8 5.45 -5.58 -9.34
CA PHE A 8 6.87 -5.37 -9.62
C PHE A 8 7.12 -4.97 -11.08
N LEU A 9 6.51 -5.69 -12.03
CA LEU A 9 6.62 -5.36 -13.46
C LEU A 9 6.03 -3.99 -13.79
N GLY A 10 4.87 -3.65 -13.20
CA GLY A 10 4.26 -2.33 -13.33
C GLY A 10 5.15 -1.22 -12.78
N ALA A 11 5.80 -1.46 -11.63
CA ALA A 11 6.75 -0.52 -11.06
C ALA A 11 7.98 -0.31 -11.96
N LEU A 12 8.49 -1.37 -12.58
CA LEU A 12 9.59 -1.27 -13.55
C LEU A 12 9.22 -0.43 -14.77
N PHE A 13 7.98 -0.55 -15.26
CA PHE A 13 7.53 0.25 -16.40
C PHE A 13 7.41 1.75 -16.04
N LEU A 14 6.94 2.06 -14.83
CA LEU A 14 6.63 3.42 -14.40
C LEU A 14 7.78 4.15 -13.67
N TRP A 15 8.91 3.50 -13.42
CA TRP A 15 10.01 4.03 -12.57
C TRP A 15 10.55 5.42 -12.96
N LYS A 16 10.43 5.82 -14.23
CA LYS A 16 10.89 7.14 -14.73
C LYS A 16 9.96 8.29 -14.33
N VAL A 17 8.79 8.03 -13.75
CA VAL A 17 7.84 9.05 -13.31
C VAL A 17 8.46 9.90 -12.19
N LYS A 18 8.59 11.20 -12.44
CA LYS A 18 9.13 12.16 -11.47
C LYS A 18 8.07 12.61 -10.47
N PHE A 19 8.29 12.31 -9.19
CA PHE A 19 7.43 12.77 -8.11
C PHE A 19 7.82 14.14 -7.58
N THR A 20 6.80 14.97 -7.34
CA THR A 20 6.85 16.18 -6.52
C THR A 20 5.68 16.12 -5.55
N LYS A 21 5.67 16.94 -4.47
CA LYS A 21 4.58 16.92 -3.49
C LYS A 21 3.19 17.09 -4.14
N LYS A 22 3.06 18.04 -5.08
CA LYS A 22 1.82 18.25 -5.85
C LYS A 22 1.49 17.07 -6.77
N ARG A 23 2.51 16.50 -7.45
CA ARG A 23 2.32 15.36 -8.34
C ARG A 23 1.96 14.08 -7.62
N ILE A 24 2.47 13.84 -6.41
CA ILE A 24 2.05 12.68 -5.59
C ILE A 24 0.55 12.76 -5.30
N LEU A 25 0.05 13.92 -4.87
CA LEU A 25 -1.37 14.11 -4.62
C LEU A 25 -2.20 13.89 -5.89
N MET A 26 -1.79 14.53 -7.00
CA MET A 26 -2.46 14.39 -8.29
C MET A 26 -2.47 12.94 -8.79
N PHE A 27 -1.32 12.25 -8.75
CA PHE A 27 -1.24 10.84 -9.15
C PHE A 27 -2.03 9.94 -8.20
N GLY A 28 -2.08 10.24 -6.90
CA GLY A 28 -2.92 9.52 -5.95
C GLY A 28 -4.40 9.59 -6.30
N ILE A 29 -4.90 10.80 -6.62
CA ILE A 29 -6.30 11.00 -7.05
C ILE A 29 -6.57 10.27 -8.37
N ILE A 30 -5.72 10.47 -9.38
CA ILE A 30 -5.85 9.79 -10.68
C ILE A 30 -5.84 8.27 -10.49
N TYR A 31 -4.95 7.76 -9.63
CA TYR A 31 -4.84 6.33 -9.37
C TYR A 31 -6.08 5.77 -8.68
N LEU A 32 -6.68 6.49 -7.72
CA LEU A 32 -7.96 6.09 -7.13
C LEU A 32 -9.09 6.06 -8.16
N ILE A 33 -9.14 7.04 -9.07
CA ILE A 33 -10.11 7.04 -10.19
C ILE A 33 -9.89 5.83 -11.10
N VAL A 34 -8.64 5.53 -11.46
CA VAL A 34 -8.29 4.35 -12.27
C VAL A 34 -8.71 3.06 -11.58
N LEU A 35 -8.46 2.92 -10.27
CA LEU A 35 -8.90 1.76 -9.51
C LEU A 35 -10.43 1.62 -9.47
N PHE A 36 -11.16 2.73 -9.29
CA PHE A 36 -12.61 2.74 -9.35
C PHE A 36 -13.13 2.22 -10.69
N PHE A 37 -12.63 2.76 -11.80
CA PHE A 37 -13.03 2.30 -13.13
C PHE A 37 -12.59 0.85 -13.40
N ALA A 38 -11.42 0.44 -12.92
CA ALA A 38 -10.97 -0.95 -13.03
C ALA A 38 -11.92 -1.91 -12.29
N ASN A 39 -12.43 -1.51 -11.12
CA ASN A 39 -13.46 -2.26 -10.41
C ASN A 39 -14.79 -2.28 -11.17
N TYR A 40 -15.24 -1.11 -11.61
CA TYR A 40 -16.52 -0.94 -12.32
C TYR A 40 -16.59 -1.75 -13.62
N LEU A 41 -15.48 -1.84 -14.34
CA LEU A 41 -15.35 -2.64 -15.57
C LEU A 41 -15.08 -4.14 -15.30
N GLY A 42 -14.94 -4.55 -14.03
CA GLY A 42 -14.73 -5.94 -13.66
C GLY A 42 -13.29 -6.46 -13.79
N PHE A 43 -12.30 -5.62 -14.10
CA PHE A 43 -10.89 -6.03 -14.18
C PHE A 43 -10.32 -6.53 -12.85
N LEU A 44 -10.93 -6.15 -11.74
CA LEU A 44 -10.55 -6.58 -10.39
C LEU A 44 -11.34 -7.82 -9.91
N GLY A 45 -12.18 -8.41 -10.77
CA GLY A 45 -13.07 -9.52 -10.43
C GLY A 45 -12.37 -10.70 -9.75
N GLN A 46 -11.19 -11.08 -10.25
CA GLN A 46 -10.40 -12.16 -9.64
C GLN A 46 -9.93 -11.84 -8.21
N LEU A 47 -9.65 -10.57 -7.91
CA LEU A 47 -9.24 -10.15 -6.57
C LEU A 47 -10.45 -10.10 -5.62
N THR A 48 -11.59 -9.60 -6.09
CA THR A 48 -12.81 -9.52 -5.30
C THR A 48 -13.40 -10.91 -5.02
N GLU A 49 -13.37 -11.82 -6.00
CA GLU A 49 -13.76 -13.22 -5.82
C GLU A 49 -12.81 -13.97 -4.88
N TYR A 50 -11.50 -13.70 -4.99
CA TYR A 50 -10.55 -14.25 -4.02
C TYR A 50 -10.81 -13.74 -2.60
N ARG A 51 -11.29 -12.50 -2.45
CA ARG A 51 -11.66 -11.91 -1.16
C ARG A 51 -12.91 -12.58 -0.58
N THR A 52 -13.97 -12.78 -1.37
CA THR A 52 -15.22 -13.42 -0.90
C THR A 52 -14.99 -14.85 -0.43
N GLY A 53 -13.98 -15.54 -0.97
CA GLY A 53 -13.55 -16.84 -0.46
C GLY A 53 -13.15 -16.84 1.03
N PHE A 54 -12.78 -15.68 1.62
CA PHE A 54 -12.52 -15.57 3.07
C PHE A 54 -13.79 -15.42 3.92
N ASP A 55 -14.90 -14.95 3.35
CA ASP A 55 -16.20 -14.93 4.01
C ASP A 55 -16.80 -16.34 4.07
N GLU A 56 -16.64 -17.10 2.98
CA GLU A 56 -17.20 -18.46 2.85
C GLU A 56 -16.36 -19.54 3.56
N SER A 57 -15.05 -19.32 3.70
CA SER A 57 -14.17 -20.25 4.41
C SER A 57 -14.02 -19.86 5.88
N ALA A 58 -14.06 -20.85 6.78
CA ALA A 58 -13.91 -20.69 8.23
C ALA A 58 -12.57 -20.06 8.70
N GLY A 59 -11.72 -19.62 7.78
CA GLY A 59 -10.49 -18.84 8.02
C GLY A 59 -10.74 -17.37 8.42
N GLY A 60 -12.00 -16.92 8.39
CA GLY A 60 -12.46 -15.70 9.06
C GLY A 60 -12.06 -14.41 8.33
N SER A 61 -12.98 -13.88 7.53
CA SER A 61 -13.03 -12.47 7.19
C SER A 61 -13.00 -11.62 8.46
N THR A 62 -12.09 -10.63 8.50
CA THR A 62 -11.88 -9.84 9.72
C THR A 62 -12.46 -8.44 9.60
N LEU A 63 -12.43 -7.82 8.41
CA LEU A 63 -13.02 -6.49 8.21
C LEU A 63 -14.44 -6.56 7.62
N GLY A 64 -14.79 -7.65 6.92
CA GLY A 64 -16.12 -7.83 6.33
C GLY A 64 -16.45 -6.79 5.26
N LEU A 65 -15.45 -6.36 4.50
CA LEU A 65 -15.64 -5.30 3.48
C LEU A 65 -15.98 -5.94 2.14
N ASP A 66 -17.06 -5.49 1.52
CA ASP A 66 -17.50 -5.97 0.21
C ASP A 66 -17.14 -4.97 -0.90
N PHE A 67 -16.43 -5.43 -1.92
CA PHE A 67 -16.03 -4.62 -3.08
C PHE A 67 -16.93 -4.83 -4.31
N SER A 68 -17.99 -5.64 -4.19
CA SER A 68 -18.96 -5.92 -5.25
C SER A 68 -19.74 -4.68 -5.69
N ASN A 69 -20.07 -3.78 -4.74
CA ASN A 69 -20.75 -2.54 -5.02
C ASN A 69 -19.75 -1.47 -5.49
N PRO A 70 -19.79 -1.02 -6.77
CA PRO A 70 -18.83 -0.06 -7.29
C PRO A 70 -18.84 1.27 -6.54
N VAL A 71 -20.00 1.72 -6.04
CA VAL A 71 -20.12 2.99 -5.30
C VAL A 71 -19.37 2.92 -3.96
N MET A 72 -19.38 1.76 -3.31
CA MET A 72 -18.69 1.53 -2.04
C MET A 72 -17.21 1.18 -2.19
N PHE A 73 -16.72 1.01 -3.43
CA PHE A 73 -15.35 0.62 -3.70
C PHE A 73 -14.32 1.54 -3.02
N ILE A 74 -14.44 2.86 -3.20
CA ILE A 74 -13.46 3.82 -2.65
C ILE A 74 -13.53 3.89 -1.12
N PRO A 75 -14.71 4.05 -0.48
CA PRO A 75 -14.82 3.94 0.97
C PRO A 75 -14.22 2.64 1.54
N ASN A 76 -14.54 1.50 0.92
CA ASN A 76 -14.06 0.20 1.39
C ASN A 76 -12.56 0.02 1.16
N PHE A 77 -12.01 0.57 0.06
CA PHE A 77 -10.58 0.60 -0.17
C PHE A 77 -9.85 1.43 0.90
N ILE A 78 -10.41 2.59 1.29
CA ILE A 78 -9.87 3.43 2.35
C ILE A 78 -9.93 2.70 3.71
N LEU A 79 -11.05 2.07 4.04
CA LEU A 79 -11.17 1.28 5.28
C LEU A 79 -10.19 0.11 5.31
N SER A 80 -10.02 -0.58 4.18
CA SER A 80 -9.04 -1.66 4.03
C SER A 80 -7.61 -1.15 4.23
N LEU A 81 -7.26 -0.01 3.62
CA LEU A 81 -5.96 0.65 3.80
C LEU A 81 -5.72 0.99 5.28
N LEU A 82 -6.68 1.63 5.95
CA LEU A 82 -6.59 2.03 7.35
C LEU A 82 -6.48 0.82 8.28
N GLY A 83 -7.33 -0.18 8.10
CA GLY A 83 -7.35 -1.38 8.93
C GLY A 83 -6.13 -2.27 8.74
N GLN A 84 -5.76 -2.55 7.50
CA GLN A 84 -4.75 -3.58 7.20
C GLN A 84 -3.33 -3.01 7.05
N LEU A 85 -3.16 -1.94 6.26
CA LEU A 85 -1.83 -1.35 6.03
C LEU A 85 -1.40 -0.50 7.22
N PHE A 86 -2.30 0.31 7.78
CA PHE A 86 -2.01 1.13 8.96
C PHE A 86 -2.34 0.43 10.28
N GLY A 87 -2.87 -0.79 10.27
CA GLY A 87 -3.08 -1.56 11.50
C GLY A 87 -4.04 -0.91 12.49
N LEU A 88 -4.95 -0.03 12.04
CA LEU A 88 -5.89 0.70 12.91
C LEU A 88 -7.01 -0.18 13.45
N TYR A 89 -7.11 -1.43 12.99
CA TYR A 89 -8.07 -2.40 13.48
C TYR A 89 -7.47 -3.21 14.64
N ILE A 90 -7.53 -2.64 15.84
CA ILE A 90 -6.96 -3.23 17.05
C ILE A 90 -8.00 -4.18 17.68
N THR A 91 -7.83 -5.48 17.47
CA THR A 91 -8.72 -6.51 18.03
C THR A 91 -8.20 -7.18 19.29
N ASN A 92 -6.89 -7.08 19.56
CA ASN A 92 -6.26 -7.71 20.70
C ASN A 92 -5.00 -6.94 21.15
N PRO A 93 -4.46 -7.23 22.36
CA PRO A 93 -3.27 -6.55 22.86
C PRO A 93 -2.02 -6.74 21.99
N LEU A 94 -1.89 -7.88 21.29
CA LEU A 94 -0.77 -8.10 20.36
C LEU A 94 -0.85 -7.17 19.14
N ALA A 95 -2.06 -6.92 18.62
CA ALA A 95 -2.29 -5.96 17.54
C ALA A 95 -1.94 -4.54 17.97
N LEU A 96 -2.19 -4.18 19.24
CA LEU A 96 -1.75 -2.90 19.79
C LEU A 96 -0.22 -2.80 19.84
N ILE A 97 0.47 -3.85 20.31
CA ILE A 97 1.94 -3.88 20.33
C ILE A 97 2.49 -3.73 18.90
N LEU A 98 1.98 -4.50 17.94
CA LEU A 98 2.40 -4.41 16.53
C LEU A 98 2.12 -3.03 15.93
N PHE A 99 1.01 -2.40 16.28
CA PHE A 99 0.71 -1.03 15.85
C PHE A 99 1.76 -0.04 16.37
N LEU A 100 2.14 -0.15 17.64
CA LEU A 100 3.16 0.72 18.25
C LEU A 100 4.58 0.45 17.72
N THR A 101 4.95 -0.81 17.54
CA THR A 101 6.32 -1.21 17.18
C THR A 101 6.58 -1.23 15.67
N GLU A 102 5.57 -1.50 14.84
CA GLU A 102 5.72 -1.56 13.39
C GLU A 102 5.09 -0.35 12.71
N THR A 103 3.80 -0.10 12.95
CA THR A 103 3.05 0.91 12.20
C THR A 103 3.53 2.32 12.51
N ILE A 104 3.71 2.71 13.78
CA ILE A 104 4.16 4.07 14.13
C ILE A 104 5.51 4.41 13.48
N PRO A 105 6.58 3.58 13.62
CA PRO A 105 7.84 3.81 12.91
C PRO A 105 7.67 3.85 11.39
N PHE A 106 6.83 2.98 10.83
CA PHE A 106 6.51 3.00 9.41
C PHE A 106 5.88 4.32 8.96
N VAL A 107 4.87 4.84 9.65
CA VAL A 107 4.22 6.11 9.31
C VAL A 107 5.23 7.26 9.40
N PHE A 108 6.05 7.28 10.45
CA PHE A 108 7.11 8.29 10.59
C PHE A 108 8.06 8.29 9.39
N MET A 109 8.56 7.11 9.02
CA MET A 109 9.47 6.95 7.87
C MET A 109 8.78 7.30 6.54
N LEU A 110 7.51 6.92 6.36
CA LEU A 110 6.73 7.26 5.16
C LEU A 110 6.56 8.78 5.03
N VAL A 111 6.19 9.47 6.10
CA VAL A 111 6.07 10.94 6.13
C VAL A 111 7.42 11.59 5.79
N TYR A 112 8.53 11.07 6.32
CA TYR A 112 9.86 11.56 6.01
C TYR A 112 10.20 11.39 4.51
N VAL A 113 9.92 10.22 3.91
CA VAL A 113 10.13 9.97 2.48
C VAL A 113 9.34 10.95 1.63
N ILE A 114 8.04 11.15 1.93
CA ILE A 114 7.18 12.10 1.21
C ILE A 114 7.69 13.54 1.36
N LYS A 115 8.12 13.94 2.56
CA LYS A 115 8.64 15.29 2.82
C LYS A 115 9.91 15.59 2.00
N ASN A 116 10.77 14.58 1.82
CA ASN A 116 12.06 14.66 1.15
C ASN A 116 12.06 14.07 -0.27
N ILE A 117 10.89 13.87 -0.89
CA ILE A 117 10.74 13.23 -2.21
C ILE A 117 11.57 13.88 -3.33
N LYS A 118 11.96 15.15 -3.19
CA LYS A 118 12.85 15.81 -4.16
C LYS A 118 14.22 15.12 -4.29
N LEU A 119 14.66 14.40 -3.26
CA LEU A 119 15.90 13.63 -3.24
C LEU A 119 15.73 12.21 -3.82
N ALA A 120 14.50 11.84 -4.23
CA ALA A 120 14.23 10.52 -4.78
C ALA A 120 14.82 10.37 -6.20
N ASP A 121 15.76 9.45 -6.34
CA ASP A 121 16.29 8.99 -7.61
C ASP A 121 15.37 7.92 -8.25
N ASN A 122 15.83 7.28 -9.32
CA ASN A 122 15.03 6.28 -10.03
C ASN A 122 14.77 5.03 -9.17
N PHE A 123 15.67 4.66 -8.27
CA PHE A 123 15.49 3.50 -7.38
C PHE A 123 14.41 3.78 -6.32
N VAL A 124 14.47 4.93 -5.66
CA VAL A 124 13.44 5.35 -4.70
C VAL A 124 12.07 5.48 -5.37
N ARG A 125 12.02 6.04 -6.59
CA ARG A 125 10.76 6.15 -7.36
C ARG A 125 10.17 4.78 -7.67
N PHE A 126 11.01 3.84 -8.11
CA PHE A 126 10.60 2.46 -8.33
C PHE A 126 9.98 1.86 -7.06
N LEU A 127 10.63 1.99 -5.91
CA LEU A 127 10.13 1.47 -4.64
C LEU A 127 8.80 2.10 -4.19
N ILE A 128 8.62 3.41 -4.41
CA ILE A 128 7.36 4.10 -4.11
C ILE A 128 6.23 3.59 -5.01
N ILE A 129 6.50 3.40 -6.31
CA ILE A 129 5.49 2.88 -7.23
C ILE A 129 5.16 1.43 -6.88
N PHE A 130 6.18 0.60 -6.63
CA PHE A 130 6.00 -0.76 -6.16
C PHE A 130 5.14 -0.78 -4.89
N PHE A 131 5.42 0.07 -3.91
CA PHE A 131 4.62 0.20 -2.69
C PHE A 131 3.15 0.45 -3.00
N VAL A 132 2.83 1.42 -3.88
CA VAL A 132 1.44 1.76 -4.24
C VAL A 132 0.75 0.60 -4.95
N LEU A 133 1.37 0.07 -6.01
CA LEU A 133 0.77 -0.99 -6.81
C LEU A 133 0.57 -2.28 -6.00
N TYR A 134 1.62 -2.67 -5.27
CA TYR A 134 1.57 -3.87 -4.45
C TYR A 134 0.53 -3.70 -3.33
N ALA A 135 0.51 -2.55 -2.63
CA ALA A 135 -0.52 -2.24 -1.63
C ALA A 135 -1.92 -2.45 -2.17
N SER A 136 -2.25 -1.84 -3.31
CA SER A 136 -3.59 -1.89 -3.86
C SER A 136 -4.05 -3.32 -4.15
N VAL A 137 -3.21 -4.10 -4.82
CA VAL A 137 -3.56 -5.48 -5.21
C VAL A 137 -3.92 -6.32 -3.98
N TRP A 138 -3.10 -6.27 -2.93
CA TRP A 138 -3.35 -7.10 -1.77
C TRP A 138 -4.42 -6.53 -0.84
N LEU A 139 -4.57 -5.21 -0.72
CA LEU A 139 -5.63 -4.58 0.07
C LEU A 139 -7.02 -4.85 -0.47
N ILE A 140 -7.16 -4.95 -1.80
CA ILE A 140 -8.42 -5.33 -2.44
C ILE A 140 -8.69 -6.82 -2.22
N GLY A 141 -7.70 -7.67 -2.52
CA GLY A 141 -7.89 -9.12 -2.48
C GLY A 141 -7.84 -9.79 -1.11
N ASN A 142 -7.44 -9.10 -0.04
CA ASN A 142 -7.29 -9.71 1.29
C ASN A 142 -8.27 -9.12 2.30
N ASP A 143 -8.96 -9.96 3.06
CA ASP A 143 -9.79 -9.55 4.22
C ASP A 143 -9.31 -10.14 5.57
N ASN A 144 -8.23 -10.91 5.55
CA ASN A 144 -7.73 -11.59 6.74
C ASN A 144 -6.54 -10.83 7.35
N LEU A 145 -6.65 -10.39 8.61
CA LEU A 145 -5.58 -9.61 9.26
C LEU A 145 -4.28 -10.40 9.46
N GLY A 146 -4.34 -11.69 9.76
CA GLY A 146 -3.13 -12.52 9.89
C GLY A 146 -2.34 -12.60 8.59
N THR A 147 -3.03 -12.64 7.45
CA THR A 147 -2.40 -12.57 6.12
C THR A 147 -1.95 -11.16 5.77
N ALA A 148 -2.68 -10.13 6.21
CA ALA A 148 -2.30 -8.73 6.04
C ALA A 148 -0.94 -8.40 6.68
N VAL A 149 -0.66 -8.92 7.87
CA VAL A 149 0.63 -8.71 8.56
C VAL A 149 1.82 -9.20 7.72
N ARG A 150 1.67 -10.35 7.05
CA ARG A 150 2.71 -10.89 6.15
C ARG A 150 2.86 -10.06 4.89
N LEU A 151 1.74 -9.63 4.31
CA LEU A 151 1.72 -8.89 3.04
C LEU A 151 2.26 -7.46 3.21
N ARG A 152 1.86 -6.75 4.28
CA ARG A 152 2.32 -5.38 4.54
C ARG A 152 3.83 -5.28 4.80
N MET A 153 4.48 -6.38 5.19
CA MET A 153 5.92 -6.41 5.43
C MET A 153 6.73 -5.94 4.21
N TYR A 154 6.33 -6.34 3.00
CA TYR A 154 6.97 -5.90 1.75
C TYR A 154 6.76 -4.41 1.48
N ASN A 155 5.59 -3.85 1.82
CA ASN A 155 5.34 -2.41 1.78
C ASN A 155 6.24 -1.67 2.77
N TYR A 156 6.36 -2.19 3.99
CA TYR A 156 7.13 -1.55 5.05
C TYR A 156 8.61 -1.53 4.69
N PHE A 157 9.15 -2.65 4.19
CA PHE A 157 10.53 -2.70 3.70
C PHE A 157 10.80 -1.71 2.57
N ALA A 158 9.90 -1.57 1.60
CA ALA A 158 10.06 -0.58 0.53
C ALA A 158 10.22 0.84 1.11
N VAL A 159 9.41 1.20 2.12
CA VAL A 159 9.51 2.50 2.81
C VAL A 159 10.77 2.64 3.64
N TYR A 160 11.17 1.59 4.38
CA TYR A 160 12.39 1.61 5.20
C TYR A 160 13.64 1.81 4.33
N ILE A 161 13.73 1.10 3.21
CA ILE A 161 14.83 1.26 2.25
C ILE A 161 14.83 2.69 1.70
N CYS A 162 13.68 3.22 1.29
CA CYS A 162 13.58 4.61 0.82
C CYS A 162 14.03 5.61 1.88
N PHE A 163 13.63 5.40 3.14
CA PHE A 163 13.95 6.27 4.25
C PHE A 163 15.46 6.35 4.48
N PHE A 164 16.13 5.21 4.67
CA PHE A 164 17.57 5.18 4.92
C PHE A 164 18.37 5.68 3.72
N TYR A 165 17.92 5.38 2.50
CA TYR A 165 18.55 5.88 1.28
C TYR A 165 18.50 7.41 1.19
N ILE A 166 17.31 8.00 1.37
CA ILE A 166 17.14 9.46 1.35
C ILE A 166 17.89 10.11 2.51
N LEU A 167 17.87 9.50 3.70
CA LEU A 167 18.59 10.00 4.87
C LEU A 167 20.09 10.10 4.56
N ARG A 168 20.68 9.04 3.99
CA ARG A 168 22.09 9.02 3.57
C ARG A 168 22.40 10.12 2.56
N LEU A 169 21.58 10.26 1.51
CA LEU A 169 21.77 11.30 0.49
C LEU A 169 21.72 12.70 1.11
N LYS A 170 20.76 12.94 2.01
CA LYS A 170 20.62 14.23 2.70
C LYS A 170 21.84 14.56 3.57
N THR A 171 22.36 13.58 4.31
CA THR A 171 23.56 13.76 5.13
C THR A 171 24.78 14.09 4.29
N GLN A 172 24.96 13.43 3.14
CA GLN A 172 26.06 13.75 2.21
C GLN A 172 25.95 15.17 1.65
N LEU A 173 24.74 15.61 1.29
CA LEU A 173 24.48 16.98 0.84
C LEU A 173 24.70 18.06 1.90
N SER A 174 24.59 17.74 3.19
CA SER A 174 24.86 18.70 4.28
C SER A 174 26.33 18.78 4.68
N LEU A 175 27.15 17.83 4.23
CA LEU A 175 28.60 17.78 4.50
C LEU A 175 29.44 18.41 3.39
N HIS A 176 28.80 18.94 2.34
CA HIS A 176 29.41 19.70 1.24
C HIS A 176 28.72 21.06 1.16
#